data_AF-A0A368EXV8-F1
#
_entry.id   AF-A0A368EXV8-F1
#
_cell.length_a   1.000
_cell.length_b   1.000
_cell.length_c   1.000
_cell.angle_alpha   90.00
_cell.angle_beta   90.00
_cell.angle_gamma   90.00
#
_symmetry.space_group_name_H-M   'P 1'
#
loop_
_entity.id
_entity.type
_entity.pdbx_description
1 polymer ?
#
loop_
_entity_poly.entity_id
_entity_poly.type
_entity_poly.pdbx_seq_one_letter_code
_entity_poly.pdbx_strand_id
1 'polypeptide(L)'
;MFSSAQFTICPSPTISDDFRNMALDMHNNFRSSIALGQYEVNGKLGIAPPASLMYPMEYDCTAESYALSHVRKCDRQLSPQQARPGYKENINVFFTTGTNGELAAVEHVNNPTSGEYFKQLLNASNDINL
;
A
#
# COMPACT_ATOMS: atom_id res chain seq x y z
N MET A 1 -10.91 11.83 -35.31
CA MET A 1 -11.33 11.16 -34.05
C MET A 1 -10.20 11.37 -33.05
N PHE A 2 -10.37 12.24 -32.07
CA PHE A 2 -9.39 12.39 -30.99
C PHE A 2 -9.64 11.25 -29.99
N SER A 3 -8.73 10.28 -29.96
CA SER A 3 -8.70 9.28 -28.88
C SER A 3 -8.23 10.00 -27.63
N SER A 4 -9.08 10.10 -26.61
CA SER A 4 -8.63 10.47 -25.27
C SER A 4 -7.71 9.36 -24.81
N ALA A 5 -6.41 9.58 -24.85
CA ALA A 5 -5.47 8.70 -24.15
C ALA A 5 -5.90 8.70 -22.67
N GLN A 6 -6.47 7.58 -22.20
CA GLN A 6 -6.63 7.38 -20.77
C GLN A 6 -5.22 7.42 -20.18
N PHE A 7 -4.98 8.35 -19.27
CA PHE A 7 -3.73 8.42 -18.54
C PHE A 7 -3.71 7.24 -17.58
N THR A 8 -3.17 6.11 -18.03
CA THR A 8 -3.03 4.92 -17.19
C THR A 8 -1.80 5.09 -16.30
N ILE A 9 -1.98 4.91 -14.99
CA ILE A 9 -0.89 5.13 -14.00
C ILE A 9 0.25 4.14 -14.26
N CYS A 10 -0.09 2.87 -14.53
CA CYS A 10 0.87 1.87 -14.99
C CYS A 10 0.37 1.15 -16.26
N PRO A 11 1.25 0.78 -17.20
CA PRO A 11 0.83 0.20 -18.48
C PRO A 11 0.05 -1.13 -18.38
N SER A 12 0.16 -1.85 -17.25
CA SER A 12 -0.50 -3.14 -17.04
C SER A 12 -1.97 -2.96 -16.65
N PRO A 13 -2.92 -3.62 -17.35
CA PRO A 13 -4.34 -3.59 -16.96
C PRO A 13 -4.67 -4.58 -15.83
N THR A 14 -3.68 -5.31 -15.29
CA THR A 14 -3.91 -6.35 -14.26
C THR A 14 -4.46 -5.76 -12.96
N ILE A 15 -4.08 -4.51 -12.67
CA ILE A 15 -4.53 -3.74 -11.52
C ILE A 15 -5.18 -2.48 -12.06
N SER A 16 -6.36 -2.14 -11.56
CA SER A 16 -7.09 -0.93 -11.96
C SER A 16 -6.45 0.35 -11.41
N ASP A 17 -6.56 1.46 -12.14
CA ASP A 17 -6.08 2.76 -11.64
C ASP A 17 -6.83 3.21 -10.38
N ASP A 18 -8.09 2.82 -10.22
CA ASP A 18 -8.87 3.06 -8.99
C ASP A 18 -8.23 2.38 -7.79
N PHE A 19 -7.78 1.13 -7.93
CA PHE A 19 -7.06 0.43 -6.87
C PHE A 19 -5.70 1.09 -6.58
N ARG A 20 -4.97 1.52 -7.62
CA ARG A 20 -3.69 2.22 -7.47
C ARG A 20 -3.83 3.52 -6.66
N ASN A 21 -4.81 4.34 -7.04
CA ASN A 21 -5.12 5.60 -6.35
C ASN A 21 -5.53 5.33 -4.91
N MET A 22 -6.43 4.37 -4.69
CA MET A 22 -6.85 4.02 -3.33
C MET A 22 -5.69 3.56 -2.45
N ALA A 23 -4.83 2.68 -2.97
CA ALA A 23 -3.66 2.21 -2.23
C ALA A 23 -2.71 3.37 -1.90
N LEU A 24 -2.46 4.28 -2.85
CA LEU A 24 -1.60 5.45 -2.65
C LEU A 24 -2.20 6.42 -1.60
N ASP A 25 -3.47 6.76 -1.77
CA ASP A 25 -4.20 7.71 -0.92
C ASP A 25 -4.27 7.21 0.51
N MET A 26 -4.61 5.93 0.71
CA MET A 26 -4.65 5.31 2.03
C MET A 26 -3.30 5.50 2.75
N HIS A 27 -2.19 5.16 2.11
CA HIS A 27 -0.89 5.29 2.77
C HIS A 27 -0.52 6.74 3.05
N ASN A 28 -0.77 7.65 2.11
CA ASN A 28 -0.46 9.06 2.29
C ASN A 28 -1.35 9.71 3.37
N ASN A 29 -2.61 9.27 3.51
CA ASN A 29 -3.49 9.68 4.59
C ASN A 29 -2.96 9.23 5.96
N PHE A 30 -2.57 7.96 6.11
CA PHE A 30 -1.95 7.49 7.35
C PHE A 30 -0.63 8.19 7.65
N ARG A 31 0.26 8.36 6.65
CA ARG A 31 1.52 9.10 6.82
C ARG A 31 1.28 10.53 7.29
N SER A 32 0.27 11.21 6.72
CA SER A 32 -0.16 12.55 7.13
C SER A 32 -0.68 12.57 8.57
N SER A 33 -1.55 11.62 8.93
CA SER A 33 -2.10 11.49 10.28
C SER A 33 -1.02 11.25 11.34
N ILE A 34 -0.04 10.38 11.05
CA ILE A 34 1.15 10.18 11.90
C ILE A 34 1.97 11.46 11.99
N ALA A 35 2.26 12.12 10.86
CA ALA A 35 3.08 13.33 10.84
C ALA A 35 2.47 14.45 11.69
N LEU A 36 1.15 14.57 11.68
CA LEU A 36 0.40 15.55 12.46
C LEU A 36 0.19 15.13 13.93
N GLY A 37 0.50 13.88 14.30
CA GLY A 37 0.35 13.37 15.67
C GLY A 37 -1.11 13.33 16.14
N GLN A 38 -2.05 13.00 15.24
CA GLN A 38 -3.49 13.14 15.51
C GLN A 38 -4.07 11.96 16.31
N TYR A 39 -4.32 10.83 15.64
CA TYR A 39 -5.09 9.71 16.19
C TYR A 39 -4.49 8.33 15.95
N GLU A 40 -3.38 8.23 15.20
CA GLU A 40 -2.74 6.94 14.92
C GLU A 40 -2.17 6.32 16.18
N VAL A 41 -2.54 5.08 16.48
CA VAL A 41 -2.14 4.40 17.72
C VAL A 41 -0.79 3.70 17.52
N ASN A 42 0.14 3.92 18.43
CA ASN A 42 1.41 3.23 18.54
C ASN A 42 1.32 2.01 19.49
N GLY A 43 0.41 1.09 19.16
CA GLY A 43 0.10 -0.06 20.00
C GLY A 43 -0.24 0.35 21.44
N LYS A 44 0.45 -0.25 22.42
CA LYS A 44 0.21 0.04 23.85
C LYS A 44 0.83 1.36 24.33
N LEU A 45 1.52 2.11 23.46
CA LEU A 45 2.24 3.34 23.81
C LEU A 45 1.40 4.61 23.65
N GLY A 46 0.12 4.49 23.30
CA GLY A 46 -0.76 5.64 23.05
C GLY A 46 -0.70 6.10 21.61
N ILE A 47 -0.88 7.40 21.37
CA ILE A 47 -0.84 7.99 20.02
C ILE A 47 0.61 8.09 19.53
N ALA A 48 0.84 7.83 18.25
CA ALA A 48 2.14 7.97 17.61
C ALA A 48 2.63 9.43 17.71
N PRO A 49 3.90 9.66 18.08
CA PRO A 49 4.43 11.01 18.14
C PRO A 49 4.45 11.65 16.74
N PRO A 50 4.25 12.98 16.64
CA PRO A 50 4.31 13.68 15.37
C PRO A 50 5.70 13.54 14.74
N ALA A 51 5.75 13.42 13.42
CA ALA A 51 6.98 13.38 12.66
C ALA A 51 7.33 14.77 12.12
N SER A 52 8.57 15.22 12.32
CA SER A 52 9.05 16.50 11.79
C SER A 52 9.23 16.49 10.27
N LEU A 53 9.39 15.31 9.67
CA LEU A 53 9.56 15.12 8.24
C LEU A 53 8.99 13.75 7.82
N MET A 54 7.98 13.79 6.95
CA MET A 54 7.33 12.60 6.39
C MET A 54 7.00 12.88 4.93
N TYR A 55 7.73 12.26 4.00
CA TYR A 55 7.51 12.50 2.58
C TYR A 55 6.22 11.83 2.07
N PRO A 56 5.47 12.44 1.13
CA PRO A 56 4.42 11.71 0.44
C PRO A 56 5.04 10.60 -0.40
N MET A 57 4.35 9.47 -0.48
CA MET A 57 4.71 8.43 -1.43
C MET A 57 4.15 8.75 -2.81
N GLU A 58 4.81 8.18 -3.82
CA GLU A 58 4.38 8.18 -5.22
C GLU A 58 4.18 6.73 -5.68
N TYR A 59 3.29 6.53 -6.65
CA TYR A 59 3.06 5.19 -7.21
C TYR A 59 4.22 4.81 -8.13
N ASP A 60 4.79 3.61 -7.92
CA ASP A 60 5.88 3.09 -8.73
C ASP A 60 5.49 1.75 -9.36
N CYS A 61 5.36 1.75 -10.69
CA CYS A 61 4.98 0.58 -11.47
C CYS A 61 6.01 -0.56 -11.40
N THR A 62 7.27 -0.26 -11.09
CA THR A 62 8.30 -1.29 -10.86
C THR A 62 7.99 -2.06 -9.58
N ALA A 63 7.61 -1.35 -8.50
CA ALA A 63 7.18 -1.96 -7.25
C ALA A 63 5.92 -2.81 -7.44
N GLU A 64 4.92 -2.31 -8.21
CA GLU A 64 3.73 -3.08 -8.59
C GLU A 64 4.12 -4.39 -9.29
N SER A 65 5.07 -4.33 -10.23
CA SER A 65 5.47 -5.53 -10.99
C SER A 65 6.09 -6.61 -10.11
N TYR A 66 6.88 -6.24 -9.09
CA TYR A 66 7.44 -7.18 -8.13
C TYR A 66 6.35 -7.76 -7.23
N ALA A 67 5.45 -6.93 -6.71
CA ALA A 67 4.32 -7.37 -5.89
C ALA A 67 3.40 -8.32 -6.68
N LEU A 68 3.07 -8.00 -7.93
CA LEU A 68 2.27 -8.85 -8.82
C LEU A 68 2.96 -10.18 -9.13
N SER A 69 4.27 -10.17 -9.33
CA SER A 69 5.04 -11.39 -9.57
C SER A 69 5.05 -12.31 -8.36
N HIS A 70 5.02 -11.74 -7.16
CA HIS A 70 5.02 -12.48 -5.91
C HIS A 70 3.63 -12.98 -5.49
N VAL A 71 2.59 -12.14 -5.54
CA VAL A 71 1.22 -12.51 -5.10
C VAL A 71 0.69 -13.75 -5.83
N ARG A 72 1.12 -13.96 -7.08
CA ARG A 72 0.78 -15.14 -7.91
C ARG A 72 1.30 -16.46 -7.35
N LYS A 73 2.29 -16.45 -6.46
CA LYS A 73 2.82 -17.66 -5.82
C LYS A 73 1.92 -18.19 -4.71
N CYS A 74 1.05 -17.35 -4.15
CA CYS A 74 0.11 -17.72 -3.07
C CYS A 74 0.78 -18.40 -1.85
N ASP A 75 2.06 -18.11 -1.59
CA ASP A 75 2.86 -18.78 -0.55
C ASP A 75 2.70 -18.15 0.86
N ARG A 76 2.10 -16.94 0.93
CA ARG A 76 1.83 -16.18 2.16
C ARG A 76 3.10 -15.85 2.95
N GLN A 77 4.23 -15.74 2.26
CA GLN A 77 5.51 -15.38 2.86
C GLN A 77 6.03 -14.09 2.24
N LEU A 78 7.06 -13.48 2.81
CA LEU A 78 7.75 -12.38 2.15
C LEU A 78 8.62 -12.92 1.02
N SER A 79 8.64 -12.22 -0.10
CA SER A 79 9.54 -12.52 -1.20
C SER A 79 10.98 -12.26 -0.77
N PRO A 80 11.95 -13.05 -1.29
CA PRO A 80 13.36 -12.82 -1.02
C PRO A 80 13.78 -11.45 -1.57
N GLN A 81 14.68 -10.75 -0.87
CA GLN A 81 15.10 -9.38 -1.22
C GLN A 81 15.65 -9.28 -2.66
N GLN A 82 16.27 -10.34 -3.16
CA GLN A 82 16.80 -10.44 -4.52
C GLN A 82 15.69 -10.40 -5.59
N ALA A 83 14.46 -10.78 -5.26
CA ALA A 83 13.31 -10.71 -6.16
C ALA A 83 12.68 -9.31 -6.23
N ARG A 84 13.11 -8.39 -5.36
CA ARG A 84 12.62 -7.00 -5.28
C ARG A 84 13.76 -6.03 -4.91
N PRO A 85 14.80 -5.89 -5.75
CA PRO A 85 15.99 -5.10 -5.41
C PRO A 85 15.63 -3.65 -5.10
N GLY A 86 16.01 -3.16 -3.92
CA GLY A 86 15.73 -1.78 -3.51
C GLY A 86 14.32 -1.54 -2.93
N TYR A 87 13.44 -2.55 -2.90
CA TYR A 87 12.08 -2.44 -2.38
C TYR A 87 11.88 -3.31 -1.15
N LYS A 88 11.13 -2.80 -0.17
CA LYS A 88 10.57 -3.56 0.95
C LYS A 88 9.16 -4.02 0.60
N GLU A 89 8.66 -5.01 1.34
CA GLU A 89 7.36 -5.61 1.07
C GLU A 89 6.58 -5.82 2.36
N ASN A 90 5.27 -5.61 2.27
CA ASN A 90 4.30 -6.13 3.23
C ASN A 90 3.27 -6.97 2.49
N ILE A 91 2.79 -8.01 3.16
CA ILE A 91 1.78 -8.93 2.65
C ILE A 91 0.54 -8.84 3.52
N ASN A 92 -0.62 -8.83 2.88
CA ASN A 92 -1.90 -8.96 3.56
C ASN A 92 -2.69 -10.08 2.90
N VAL A 93 -3.24 -10.98 3.70
CA VAL A 93 -3.96 -12.16 3.23
C VAL A 93 -5.34 -12.16 3.83
N PHE A 94 -6.34 -11.97 2.98
CA PHE A 94 -7.74 -12.01 3.40
C PHE A 94 -8.32 -13.38 3.12
N PHE A 95 -9.05 -13.91 4.10
CA PHE A 95 -9.85 -15.12 3.92
C PHE A 95 -11.29 -14.72 3.60
N THR A 96 -11.54 -14.19 2.40
CA THR A 96 -12.91 -13.93 1.93
C THR A 96 -13.36 -15.10 1.05
N THR A 97 -14.58 -15.58 1.24
CA THR A 97 -15.12 -16.77 0.54
C THR A 97 -15.98 -16.42 -0.69
N GLY A 98 -15.93 -15.20 -1.23
CA GLY A 98 -16.87 -14.84 -2.31
C GLY A 98 -16.79 -13.47 -2.99
N THR A 99 -15.75 -12.66 -2.82
CA THR A 99 -15.60 -11.37 -3.52
C THR A 99 -14.43 -11.41 -4.51
N ASN A 100 -14.55 -10.67 -5.62
CA ASN A 100 -13.42 -10.35 -6.51
C ASN A 100 -12.31 -9.68 -5.70
N GLY A 101 -11.06 -10.13 -5.91
CA GLY A 101 -9.93 -9.79 -5.05
C GLY A 101 -9.68 -8.29 -4.89
N GLU A 102 -9.97 -7.48 -5.92
CA GLU A 102 -9.89 -6.02 -5.82
C GLU A 102 -10.96 -5.43 -4.89
N LEU A 103 -12.26 -5.78 -5.02
CA LEU A 103 -13.28 -5.26 -4.08
C LEU A 103 -13.04 -5.76 -2.66
N ALA A 104 -12.56 -7.00 -2.51
CA ALA A 104 -12.18 -7.53 -1.20
C ALA A 104 -11.07 -6.69 -0.54
N ALA A 105 -10.05 -6.32 -1.31
CA ALA A 105 -8.95 -5.50 -0.83
C ALA A 105 -9.42 -4.07 -0.50
N VAL A 106 -10.28 -3.48 -1.33
CA VAL A 106 -10.92 -2.17 -1.10
C VAL A 106 -11.78 -2.17 0.17
N GLU A 107 -12.64 -3.18 0.35
CA GLU A 107 -13.53 -3.29 1.51
C GLU A 107 -12.71 -3.49 2.79
N HIS A 108 -11.65 -4.30 2.72
CA HIS A 108 -10.80 -4.52 3.88
C HIS A 108 -10.05 -3.25 4.29
N VAL A 109 -9.52 -2.48 3.34
CA VAL A 109 -8.86 -1.20 3.61
C VAL A 109 -9.77 -0.20 4.34
N ASN A 110 -11.08 -0.21 4.05
CA ASN A 110 -12.05 0.68 4.68
C ASN A 110 -12.58 0.18 6.03
N ASN A 111 -12.14 -0.99 6.52
CA ASN A 111 -12.55 -1.52 7.81
C ASN A 111 -11.70 -0.91 8.96
N PRO A 112 -12.29 -0.26 9.99
CA PRO A 112 -11.53 0.35 11.08
C PRO A 112 -10.64 -0.63 11.88
N THR A 113 -10.90 -1.94 11.85
CA THR A 113 -10.01 -2.94 12.49
C THR A 113 -8.81 -3.34 11.64
N SER A 114 -8.83 -3.04 10.34
CA SER A 114 -7.71 -3.33 9.42
C SER A 114 -6.68 -2.19 9.35
N GLY A 115 -7.00 -1.01 9.89
CA GLY A 115 -6.07 0.11 10.03
C GLY A 115 -4.81 -0.23 10.83
N GLU A 116 -4.86 -1.27 11.67
CA GLU A 116 -3.68 -1.84 12.34
C GLU A 116 -2.77 -2.68 11.41
N TYR A 117 -3.30 -3.18 10.29
CA TYR A 117 -2.64 -4.15 9.40
C TYR A 117 -2.13 -3.56 8.08
N PHE A 118 -2.52 -2.34 7.71
CA PHE A 118 -2.07 -1.69 6.48
C PHE A 118 -0.86 -0.77 6.68
N LYS A 119 0.27 -1.38 7.04
CA LYS A 119 1.58 -0.74 6.84
C LYS A 119 2.19 -1.25 5.54
N GLN A 120 2.30 -0.34 4.56
CA GLN A 120 3.27 -0.29 3.46
C GLN A 120 3.12 -1.30 2.30
N LEU A 121 2.36 -0.90 1.29
CA LEU A 121 2.73 -1.11 -0.11
C LEU A 121 3.08 0.25 -0.70
N LEU A 122 4.17 0.27 -1.46
CA LEU A 122 4.91 1.43 -2.00
C LEU A 122 6.05 1.91 -1.08
N ASN A 123 7.07 2.38 -1.78
CA ASN A 123 8.48 2.46 -1.40
C ASN A 123 8.73 3.15 -0.04
N ALA A 124 8.92 2.39 1.03
CA ALA A 124 9.51 2.90 2.28
C ALA A 124 11.04 2.94 2.17
N SER A 125 11.54 3.67 1.17
CA SER A 125 12.93 4.09 1.13
C SER A 125 13.01 5.48 1.76
N ASN A 126 13.43 5.51 3.03
CA ASN A 126 14.04 6.62 3.79
C ASN A 126 13.31 7.27 4.98
N ASP A 127 12.04 7.02 5.26
CA ASP A 127 11.41 7.69 6.43
C ASP A 127 10.99 6.70 7.50
N ILE A 128 11.85 6.56 8.51
CA ILE A 128 11.54 6.50 9.95
C ILE A 128 12.91 6.40 10.64
N ASN A 129 13.51 7.56 10.94
CA ASN A 129 14.32 7.66 12.16
C ASN A 129 13.31 7.91 13.29
N LEU A 130 12.83 6.82 13.90
CA LEU A 130 12.26 6.86 15.24
C LEU A 130 13.42 6.79 16.24
#